data_AF-S8BL34-F1
#
_entry.id   AF-S8BL34-F1
#
_cell.length_a   1.000
_cell.length_b   1.000
_cell.length_c   1.000
_cell.angle_alpha   90.00
_cell.angle_beta   90.00
_cell.angle_gamma   90.00
#
_symmetry.space_group_name_H-M   'P 1'
#
loop_
_entity.id
_entity.type
_entity.pdbx_description
1 polymer ?
#
loop_
_entity_poly.entity_id
_entity_poly.type
_entity_poly.pdbx_seq_one_letter_code
_entity_poly.pdbx_strand_id
1 'polypeptide(L)'
;MEPHKAIRPFVVLLSLFVLLLPPTRTSRVEFGPVDHSDPFSLLQRYAMKWKPATPTFNSIDITQFLRRRLPDRTIPTPRQGILHPENPRAFIQMESSKSKAGCQFQCNVDNITLETSAKPPAGDAFGGNSALLFAYAQRLADIMAPGIELAKDRKAIYLTPPFTPGIAVEEPNPENLMNYQVWQYADNLLQADCPMWDHDGGSYFDFYSDYLSYASVAGSSSNDPKARNNMLHLAGQLKAAGKAVENAKEDAITKYKQIIADSASGAKLPPNFENLTVWLQQYTPYIVSQNDFKDKTELYNEARVDYYGEGVLEVSDLLTNIASAKEYTKSEPGFNMPCTSSSKSLAQRVQEAQSGKDYEGDTSADLFYKPKYNINGYEDAVGLWSENYHKNKKPETLFALSLDDLADTAVDWGSLGFPNIDSKKDEGVSPKDTVLSVATADRTLTPKVDDIIISVTDLQAFDISRGNWENPDFKSCFPKLRADAPLRLSSQIVRPCALLFGYGLKIQLKINSEDIDELTYSLENSETDKATLKLLGVDNNSLRTEGGTLVGTDEPDVGYPYLLAVLGDVI
;
A
#
# COMPACT_ATOMS: atom_id res chain seq x y z
N MET A 1 67.87 15.86 -14.54
CA MET A 1 68.60 16.35 -13.35
C MET A 1 67.83 15.94 -12.12
N GLU A 2 68.46 15.19 -11.23
CA GLU A 2 68.03 14.90 -9.86
C GLU A 2 69.09 15.50 -8.90
N PRO A 3 68.97 15.39 -7.55
CA PRO A 3 67.82 15.74 -6.71
C PRO A 3 68.28 16.51 -5.44
N HIS A 4 67.36 16.96 -4.56
CA HIS A 4 67.56 17.30 -3.12
C HIS A 4 66.24 17.87 -2.56
N LYS A 5 65.81 17.76 -1.29
CA LYS A 5 66.10 16.96 -0.06
C LYS A 5 64.75 16.92 0.70
N ALA A 6 64.24 15.86 1.34
CA ALA A 6 64.81 14.86 2.24
C ALA A 6 65.05 15.35 3.69
N ILE A 7 64.06 15.15 4.57
CA ILE A 7 64.19 15.04 6.04
C ILE A 7 63.36 13.82 6.52
N ARG A 8 63.85 13.13 7.56
CA ARG A 8 63.25 11.98 8.31
C ARG A 8 63.58 12.23 9.82
N PRO A 9 63.55 11.27 10.78
CA PRO A 9 62.92 9.92 10.88
C PRO A 9 62.18 9.65 12.22
N PHE A 10 61.59 8.45 12.37
CA PHE A 10 61.82 7.43 13.44
C PHE A 10 60.99 6.18 13.01
N VAL A 11 61.45 4.91 12.84
CA VAL A 11 62.29 3.97 13.65
C VAL A 11 61.44 3.37 14.81
N VAL A 12 61.18 2.06 14.98
CA VAL A 12 61.80 0.78 14.51
C VAL A 12 60.71 -0.37 14.45
N LEU A 13 60.66 -1.31 13.48
CA LEU A 13 61.10 -2.76 13.45
C LEU A 13 60.69 -3.65 14.65
N LEU A 14 60.43 -4.98 14.61
CA LEU A 14 60.56 -6.13 13.65
C LEU A 14 59.16 -6.66 13.18
N SER A 15 58.86 -7.71 12.36
CA SER A 15 59.46 -9.00 11.86
C SER A 15 59.18 -10.26 12.74
N LEU A 16 58.91 -11.51 12.26
CA LEU A 16 58.81 -12.11 10.90
C LEU A 16 58.02 -13.49 10.88
N PHE A 17 57.70 -14.00 9.67
CA PHE A 17 57.37 -15.38 9.16
C PHE A 17 57.74 -16.68 9.99
N VAL A 18 57.30 -17.94 9.75
CA VAL A 18 56.86 -18.68 8.51
C VAL A 18 56.11 -20.04 8.74
N LEU A 19 55.14 -20.40 7.85
CA LEU A 19 54.69 -21.73 7.31
C LEU A 19 54.21 -23.01 8.09
N LEU A 20 53.33 -23.76 7.38
CA LEU A 20 53.17 -25.25 7.21
C LEU A 20 52.22 -26.15 8.07
N LEU A 21 51.00 -26.37 7.52
CA LEU A 21 50.16 -27.61 7.39
C LEU A 21 49.64 -28.44 8.62
N PRO A 22 48.50 -29.19 8.48
CA PRO A 22 47.77 -29.87 9.58
C PRO A 22 47.99 -31.41 9.60
N PRO A 23 47.46 -32.18 10.60
CA PRO A 23 46.12 -32.82 10.44
C PRO A 23 45.30 -33.26 11.71
N THR A 24 44.01 -33.56 11.49
CA THR A 24 43.15 -34.61 12.11
C THR A 24 42.68 -34.64 13.59
N ARG A 25 41.34 -34.81 13.72
CA ARG A 25 40.55 -35.75 14.58
C ARG A 25 40.41 -35.56 16.12
N THR A 26 39.13 -35.61 16.55
CA THR A 26 38.58 -36.11 17.85
C THR A 26 38.96 -35.33 19.14
N SER A 27 38.17 -35.31 20.23
CA SER A 27 36.98 -36.12 20.61
C SER A 27 35.98 -35.36 21.51
N ARG A 28 34.81 -35.99 21.71
CA ARG A 28 33.73 -35.69 22.69
C ARG A 28 34.21 -35.81 24.16
N VAL A 29 33.58 -35.10 25.11
CA VAL A 29 33.04 -35.58 26.43
C VAL A 29 32.79 -34.44 27.46
N GLU A 30 31.50 -34.24 27.78
CA GLU A 30 30.86 -33.98 29.11
C GLU A 30 31.28 -32.81 30.05
N PHE A 31 30.52 -32.63 31.14
CA PHE A 31 30.35 -31.38 31.91
C PHE A 31 30.62 -31.52 33.43
N GLY A 32 31.23 -30.47 34.00
CA GLY A 32 31.00 -30.02 35.39
C GLY A 32 31.81 -30.69 36.52
N PRO A 33 31.64 -30.25 37.78
CA PRO A 33 30.79 -29.16 38.27
C PRO A 33 31.58 -27.91 38.77
N VAL A 34 30.84 -26.90 39.23
CA VAL A 34 31.34 -25.73 40.00
C VAL A 34 31.10 -25.97 41.50
N ASP A 35 31.93 -25.40 42.37
CA ASP A 35 31.66 -25.29 43.81
C ASP A 35 31.94 -23.87 44.34
N HIS A 36 31.44 -23.55 45.54
CA HIS A 36 31.24 -22.21 46.07
C HIS A 36 32.25 -21.80 47.16
N SER A 37 32.69 -20.53 47.13
CA SER A 37 33.18 -19.75 48.29
C SER A 37 33.59 -18.33 47.84
N ASP A 38 33.41 -17.24 48.58
CA ASP A 38 32.53 -17.00 49.75
C ASP A 38 32.08 -15.48 49.73
N PRO A 39 31.81 -14.70 50.82
CA PRO A 39 30.58 -13.88 50.83
C PRO A 39 30.87 -12.38 51.24
N PHE A 40 29.94 -11.49 51.59
CA PHE A 40 28.48 -11.47 51.61
C PHE A 40 27.96 -10.02 51.55
N SER A 41 26.63 -9.84 51.55
CA SER A 41 25.90 -8.72 52.20
C SER A 41 25.97 -7.29 51.62
N LEU A 42 24.97 -6.39 51.74
CA LEU A 42 23.51 -6.40 52.04
C LEU A 42 22.97 -5.01 51.56
N LEU A 43 21.71 -4.52 51.67
CA LEU A 43 20.48 -4.95 52.35
C LEU A 43 19.24 -4.34 51.59
N GLN A 44 18.44 -5.14 50.85
CA GLN A 44 17.00 -4.84 50.52
C GLN A 44 16.71 -3.59 49.63
N ARG A 45 15.50 -3.24 49.12
CA ARG A 45 14.15 -3.84 48.84
C ARG A 45 13.45 -2.86 47.84
N TYR A 46 12.36 -3.15 47.11
CA TYR A 46 11.48 -4.32 46.99
C TYR A 46 11.00 -4.39 45.52
N ALA A 47 10.50 -5.56 45.08
CA ALA A 47 9.73 -5.70 43.84
C ALA A 47 8.34 -6.28 44.13
N MET A 48 7.38 -6.08 43.22
CA MET A 48 6.23 -6.97 43.10
C MET A 48 6.17 -7.57 41.70
N LYS A 49 6.01 -8.90 41.65
CA LYS A 49 5.66 -9.68 40.47
C LYS A 49 4.29 -10.28 40.70
N TRP A 50 3.52 -10.46 39.62
CA TRP A 50 2.48 -11.48 39.58
C TRP A 50 2.76 -12.43 38.41
N LYS A 51 2.42 -13.70 38.60
CA LYS A 51 2.43 -14.75 37.57
C LYS A 51 1.02 -15.36 37.52
N PRO A 52 0.44 -15.62 36.35
CA PRO A 52 -0.73 -16.48 36.26
C PRO A 52 -0.34 -17.94 36.57
N ALA A 53 -1.29 -18.71 37.09
CA ALA A 53 -1.14 -20.14 37.34
C ALA A 53 -2.19 -20.95 36.57
N THR A 54 -1.79 -22.10 36.04
CA THR A 54 -2.67 -23.05 35.34
C THR A 54 -3.31 -24.05 36.32
N PRO A 55 -4.63 -24.27 36.27
CA PRO A 55 -5.27 -25.39 36.94
C PRO A 55 -5.51 -26.57 35.99
N THR A 56 -5.11 -27.77 36.40
CA THR A 56 -5.69 -29.03 35.90
C THR A 56 -6.89 -29.42 36.79
N PHE A 57 -7.91 -30.07 36.21
CA PHE A 57 -9.01 -30.66 36.99
C PHE A 57 -9.48 -31.98 36.36
N ASN A 58 -9.82 -32.93 37.22
CA ASN A 58 -10.30 -34.26 36.84
C ASN A 58 -11.84 -34.37 36.95
N SER A 59 -12.41 -35.22 36.10
CA SER A 59 -13.62 -36.03 36.27
C SER A 59 -14.72 -35.58 37.26
N ILE A 60 -15.92 -35.34 36.73
CA ILE A 60 -17.19 -35.66 37.40
C ILE A 60 -18.08 -36.42 36.40
N ASP A 61 -18.66 -37.53 36.85
CA ASP A 61 -19.73 -38.29 36.18
C ASP A 61 -21.06 -37.92 36.84
N ILE A 62 -22.06 -37.52 36.04
CA ILE A 62 -23.47 -37.50 36.46
C ILE A 62 -24.32 -38.15 35.38
N THR A 63 -24.90 -39.28 35.75
CA THR A 63 -25.76 -40.12 34.92
C THR A 63 -27.25 -39.77 35.10
N GLN A 64 -28.02 -39.83 34.00
CA GLN A 64 -29.50 -39.82 33.93
C GLN A 64 -30.30 -38.61 34.47
N PHE A 65 -31.05 -37.94 33.58
CA PHE A 65 -32.48 -37.70 33.83
C PHE A 65 -33.31 -37.67 32.53
N LEU A 66 -34.54 -38.20 32.57
CA LEU A 66 -35.49 -38.28 31.45
C LEU A 66 -36.92 -38.19 31.99
N ARG A 67 -37.90 -37.88 31.10
CA ARG A 67 -39.36 -37.74 31.36
C ARG A 67 -39.70 -36.37 31.99
N ARG A 68 -40.82 -35.69 31.71
CA ARG A 68 -42.10 -35.92 30.97
C ARG A 68 -42.55 -34.52 30.40
N ARG A 69 -43.58 -34.30 29.57
CA ARG A 69 -44.85 -35.00 29.25
C ARG A 69 -45.44 -34.41 27.94
N LEU A 70 -46.21 -35.17 27.16
CA LEU A 70 -47.23 -34.65 26.22
C LEU A 70 -48.60 -34.59 26.92
N PRO A 71 -49.63 -33.93 26.33
CA PRO A 71 -50.63 -34.70 25.57
C PRO A 71 -51.17 -34.02 24.29
N ASP A 72 -51.94 -34.78 23.50
CA ASP A 72 -52.42 -34.47 22.14
C ASP A 72 -53.75 -33.67 22.03
N ARG A 73 -54.12 -33.41 20.76
CA ARG A 73 -55.45 -33.01 20.18
C ARG A 73 -55.69 -31.50 20.04
N THR A 74 -56.38 -31.00 18.99
CA THR A 74 -57.23 -31.67 17.97
C THR A 74 -57.18 -30.95 16.60
N ILE A 75 -57.50 -31.66 15.51
CA ILE A 75 -57.65 -31.11 14.14
C ILE A 75 -59.07 -30.54 13.95
N PRO A 76 -59.21 -29.41 13.22
CA PRO A 76 -60.25 -29.31 12.18
C PRO A 76 -59.70 -28.86 10.82
N THR A 77 -60.33 -29.33 9.74
CA THR A 77 -59.99 -29.09 8.32
C THR A 77 -60.65 -27.80 7.76
N PRO A 78 -60.35 -27.36 6.52
CA PRO A 78 -60.15 -25.93 6.22
C PRO A 78 -61.42 -25.15 5.81
N ARG A 79 -61.26 -23.82 5.76
CA ARG A 79 -62.04 -22.95 4.87
C ARG A 79 -61.12 -22.30 3.85
N GLN A 80 -61.60 -22.21 2.60
CA GLN A 80 -60.94 -21.49 1.53
C GLN A 80 -61.07 -19.98 1.76
N GLY A 81 -59.98 -19.24 1.57
CA GLY A 81 -59.93 -17.78 1.60
C GLY A 81 -58.91 -17.31 0.57
N ILE A 82 -59.31 -16.37 -0.29
CA ILE A 82 -58.54 -15.96 -1.47
C ILE A 82 -57.27 -15.21 -1.03
N LEU A 83 -56.11 -15.65 -1.53
CA LEU A 83 -54.84 -14.95 -1.37
C LEU A 83 -54.67 -13.89 -2.45
N HIS A 84 -54.62 -12.63 -2.05
CA HIS A 84 -53.82 -11.60 -2.72
C HIS A 84 -52.61 -11.30 -1.82
N PRO A 85 -51.40 -11.75 -2.17
CA PRO A 85 -50.20 -11.37 -1.45
C PRO A 85 -49.66 -10.05 -2.00
N GLU A 86 -49.69 -9.01 -1.17
CA GLU A 86 -48.67 -7.97 -1.26
C GLU A 86 -47.31 -8.51 -0.80
N ASN A 87 -46.26 -7.74 -1.07
CA ASN A 87 -44.84 -8.04 -0.87
C ASN A 87 -44.48 -8.61 0.53
N PRO A 88 -43.69 -9.70 0.60
CA PRO A 88 -42.81 -9.93 1.75
C PRO A 88 -41.33 -9.96 1.33
N ARG A 89 -40.54 -9.06 1.94
CA ARG A 89 -39.07 -9.16 1.94
C ARG A 89 -38.66 -10.44 2.68
N ALA A 90 -37.86 -11.29 2.05
CA ALA A 90 -37.30 -12.47 2.71
C ALA A 90 -36.09 -12.07 3.59
N PHE A 91 -36.26 -12.04 4.90
CA PHE A 91 -35.14 -12.13 5.84
C PHE A 91 -34.70 -13.59 5.95
N ILE A 92 -33.43 -13.88 5.63
CA ILE A 92 -32.81 -15.16 5.99
C ILE A 92 -32.07 -14.97 7.31
N GLN A 93 -32.65 -15.51 8.37
CA GLN A 93 -32.04 -15.58 9.70
C GLN A 93 -31.12 -16.82 9.75
N MET A 94 -29.81 -16.64 9.65
CA MET A 94 -28.85 -17.73 9.85
C MET A 94 -28.58 -17.91 11.36
N GLU A 95 -28.76 -19.13 11.86
CA GLU A 95 -28.46 -19.49 13.25
C GLU A 95 -26.96 -19.72 13.45
N SER A 96 -26.37 -19.15 14.52
CA SER A 96 -24.94 -19.28 14.81
C SER A 96 -24.62 -20.60 15.53
N SER A 97 -24.14 -21.60 14.79
CA SER A 97 -23.62 -22.84 15.37
C SER A 97 -22.27 -22.60 16.06
N LYS A 98 -22.24 -22.68 17.40
CA LYS A 98 -21.02 -22.52 18.20
C LYS A 98 -20.12 -23.76 18.08
N SER A 99 -18.82 -23.57 17.82
CA SER A 99 -17.79 -24.59 18.06
C SER A 99 -16.59 -24.03 18.82
N LYS A 100 -16.03 -24.88 19.67
CA LYS A 100 -14.74 -24.76 20.37
C LYS A 100 -14.11 -26.16 20.31
N ALA A 101 -12.80 -26.37 20.20
CA ALA A 101 -11.68 -25.47 19.93
C ALA A 101 -10.47 -26.33 19.48
N GLY A 102 -9.37 -25.73 19.03
CA GLY A 102 -8.09 -26.43 18.83
C GLY A 102 -7.24 -25.82 17.73
N CYS A 103 -6.11 -25.20 18.08
CA CYS A 103 -5.23 -24.56 17.10
C CYS A 103 -4.20 -25.55 16.52
N GLN A 104 -4.09 -25.58 15.20
CA GLN A 104 -2.82 -25.74 14.50
C GLN A 104 -2.75 -24.71 13.37
N PHE A 105 -1.57 -24.15 13.11
CA PHE A 105 -1.38 -23.14 12.07
C PHE A 105 -1.35 -23.80 10.69
N GLN A 106 -2.31 -23.44 9.85
CA GLN A 106 -2.22 -23.57 8.38
C GLN A 106 -2.77 -22.28 7.77
N CYS A 107 -1.98 -21.62 6.93
CA CYS A 107 -2.49 -20.54 6.08
C CYS A 107 -3.43 -21.15 5.04
N ASN A 108 -4.66 -20.63 4.94
CA ASN A 108 -5.68 -21.17 4.06
C ASN A 108 -6.33 -20.02 3.29
N VAL A 109 -5.78 -19.69 2.13
CA VAL A 109 -6.01 -18.45 1.36
C VAL A 109 -7.32 -18.49 0.55
N ASP A 110 -8.30 -19.29 0.96
CA ASP A 110 -9.63 -19.40 0.34
C ASP A 110 -10.76 -18.83 1.21
N ASN A 111 -10.40 -18.00 2.21
CA ASN A 111 -11.29 -17.01 2.82
C ASN A 111 -10.56 -15.66 2.92
N ILE A 112 -10.48 -14.92 1.81
CA ILE A 112 -10.38 -13.46 1.91
C ILE A 112 -11.77 -12.97 2.33
N THR A 113 -12.01 -13.02 3.64
CA THR A 113 -12.86 -12.01 4.24
C THR A 113 -12.18 -10.69 3.92
N LEU A 114 -12.84 -9.83 3.15
CA LEU A 114 -12.48 -8.42 3.19
C LEU A 114 -12.81 -7.96 4.60
N GLU A 115 -11.81 -7.96 5.48
CA GLU A 115 -11.79 -7.05 6.62
C GLU A 115 -11.64 -5.63 6.05
N THR A 116 -12.73 -5.15 5.45
CA THR A 116 -12.94 -3.72 5.29
C THR A 116 -12.75 -3.13 6.69
N SER A 117 -11.75 -2.27 6.84
CA SER A 117 -11.74 -1.29 7.93
C SER A 117 -13.16 -0.71 8.01
N ALA A 118 -13.78 -0.78 9.19
CA ALA A 118 -15.22 -0.62 9.31
C ALA A 118 -15.63 0.72 8.69
N LYS A 119 -16.34 0.68 7.55
CA LYS A 119 -16.55 1.85 6.70
C LYS A 119 -16.98 3.03 7.57
N PRO A 120 -16.25 4.16 7.55
CA PRO A 120 -16.56 5.31 8.39
C PRO A 120 -18.06 5.63 8.31
N PRO A 121 -18.75 5.81 9.45
CA PRO A 121 -20.20 5.91 9.46
C PRO A 121 -20.62 7.04 8.54
N ALA A 122 -21.52 6.74 7.59
CA ALA A 122 -21.93 7.65 6.54
C ALA A 122 -22.49 8.95 7.14
N GLY A 123 -21.66 10.00 7.15
CA GLY A 123 -21.85 11.21 7.93
C GLY A 123 -20.53 11.87 8.35
N ASP A 124 -19.48 11.10 8.66
CA ASP A 124 -18.15 11.67 8.97
C ASP A 124 -16.99 10.75 8.53
N ALA A 125 -16.39 11.07 7.39
CA ALA A 125 -15.14 10.44 6.90
C ALA A 125 -13.89 11.26 7.26
N PHE A 126 -14.04 12.36 8.01
CA PHE A 126 -13.11 13.49 8.04
C PHE A 126 -12.79 14.01 9.45
N GLY A 127 -13.37 13.43 10.50
CA GLY A 127 -13.24 13.88 11.88
C GLY A 127 -13.90 15.24 12.14
N GLY A 128 -14.96 15.57 11.40
CA GLY A 128 -15.66 16.86 11.47
C GLY A 128 -14.93 18.04 10.80
N ASN A 129 -13.98 17.77 9.91
CA ASN A 129 -13.18 18.77 9.19
C ASN A 129 -13.54 18.90 7.69
N SER A 130 -14.75 18.50 7.27
CA SER A 130 -15.14 18.40 5.85
C SER A 130 -14.89 19.70 5.07
N ALA A 131 -15.18 20.88 5.67
CA ALA A 131 -14.96 22.18 5.04
C ALA A 131 -13.47 22.54 4.82
N LEU A 132 -12.58 22.11 5.72
CA LEU A 132 -11.14 22.36 5.58
C LEU A 132 -10.51 21.44 4.52
N LEU A 133 -10.87 20.16 4.54
CA LEU A 133 -10.45 19.19 3.53
C LEU A 133 -10.93 19.61 2.14
N PHE A 134 -12.17 20.08 2.03
CA PHE A 134 -12.73 20.63 0.79
C PHE A 134 -11.94 21.86 0.30
N ALA A 135 -11.67 22.85 1.15
CA ALA A 135 -10.93 24.04 0.77
C ALA A 135 -9.46 23.74 0.39
N TYR A 136 -8.82 22.80 1.09
CA TYR A 136 -7.48 22.31 0.74
C TYR A 136 -7.48 21.59 -0.63
N ALA A 137 -8.45 20.70 -0.88
CA ALA A 137 -8.61 20.04 -2.17
C ALA A 137 -8.90 21.02 -3.31
N GLN A 138 -9.70 22.06 -3.06
CA GLN A 138 -9.96 23.10 -4.06
C GLN A 138 -8.68 23.85 -4.45
N ARG A 139 -7.82 24.21 -3.48
CA ARG A 139 -6.51 24.84 -3.79
C ARG A 139 -5.59 23.93 -4.59
N LEU A 140 -5.58 22.63 -4.30
CA LEU A 140 -4.79 21.67 -5.08
C LEU A 140 -5.40 21.41 -6.46
N ALA A 141 -6.72 21.49 -6.63
CA ALA A 141 -7.39 21.41 -7.93
C ALA A 141 -7.09 22.63 -8.82
N ASP A 142 -7.11 23.84 -8.25
CA ASP A 142 -6.72 25.09 -8.93
C ASP A 142 -5.30 24.98 -9.54
N ILE A 143 -4.40 24.24 -8.89
CA ILE A 143 -3.00 24.01 -9.32
C ILE A 143 -2.88 22.82 -10.28
N MET A 144 -3.51 21.69 -9.97
CA MET A 144 -3.32 20.41 -10.65
C MET A 144 -4.14 20.27 -11.94
N ALA A 145 -5.28 20.97 -12.01
CA ALA A 145 -6.24 20.88 -13.10
C ALA A 145 -6.78 22.28 -13.49
N PRO A 146 -5.92 23.27 -13.77
CA PRO A 146 -6.31 24.68 -13.93
C PRO A 146 -7.29 24.87 -15.08
N GLY A 147 -8.52 25.29 -14.76
CA GLY A 147 -9.59 25.53 -15.73
C GLY A 147 -10.32 24.28 -16.23
N ILE A 148 -10.09 23.11 -15.62
CA ILE A 148 -10.81 21.85 -15.91
C ILE A 148 -12.04 21.75 -15.02
N GLU A 149 -13.20 21.42 -15.58
CA GLU A 149 -14.44 21.20 -14.83
C GLU A 149 -14.51 19.72 -14.42
N LEU A 150 -13.75 19.34 -13.38
CA LEU A 150 -13.49 17.95 -12.96
C LEU A 150 -14.69 17.00 -13.13
N ALA A 151 -15.85 17.34 -12.56
CA ALA A 151 -17.07 16.53 -12.62
C ALA A 151 -17.58 16.22 -14.06
N LYS A 152 -17.41 17.18 -14.98
CA LYS A 152 -17.83 17.11 -16.40
C LYS A 152 -16.77 16.46 -17.27
N ASP A 153 -15.50 16.74 -16.99
CA ASP A 153 -14.34 16.15 -17.68
C ASP A 153 -14.02 14.73 -17.15
N ARG A 154 -14.90 14.15 -16.33
CA ARG A 154 -14.82 12.80 -15.73
C ARG A 154 -13.54 12.59 -14.91
N LYS A 155 -13.17 13.57 -14.10
CA LYS A 155 -12.01 13.53 -13.22
C LYS A 155 -12.40 13.77 -11.76
N ALA A 156 -11.56 13.28 -10.85
CA ALA A 156 -11.70 13.50 -9.42
C ALA A 156 -10.32 13.73 -8.77
N ILE A 157 -10.22 14.63 -7.78
CA ILE A 157 -8.96 14.93 -7.08
C ILE A 157 -8.90 14.24 -5.71
N TYR A 158 -7.89 13.41 -5.51
CA TYR A 158 -7.67 12.68 -4.27
C TYR A 158 -6.59 13.35 -3.43
N LEU A 159 -6.91 13.63 -2.19
CA LEU A 159 -5.99 14.17 -1.20
C LEU A 159 -5.11 13.05 -0.63
N THR A 160 -3.79 13.25 -0.66
CA THR A 160 -2.90 12.46 0.20
C THR A 160 -2.83 13.08 1.61
N PRO A 161 -2.52 12.27 2.62
CA PRO A 161 -2.07 12.78 3.91
C PRO A 161 -0.81 13.68 3.73
N PRO A 162 -0.70 14.83 4.41
CA PRO A 162 0.52 15.62 4.45
C PRO A 162 1.79 14.81 4.72
N PHE A 163 2.88 15.21 4.06
CA PHE A 163 4.16 14.51 4.11
C PHE A 163 4.11 13.04 3.62
N THR A 164 3.08 12.63 2.88
CA THR A 164 3.10 11.36 2.14
C THR A 164 4.34 11.32 1.24
N PRO A 165 5.24 10.33 1.41
CA PRO A 165 6.44 10.23 0.59
C PRO A 165 6.08 10.13 -0.88
N GLY A 166 6.83 10.83 -1.72
CA GLY A 166 6.76 10.68 -3.16
C GLY A 166 7.75 9.65 -3.70
N ILE A 167 8.11 9.82 -4.97
CA ILE A 167 9.06 8.95 -5.65
C ILE A 167 10.47 9.54 -5.44
N ALA A 168 11.43 8.70 -5.08
CA ALA A 168 12.80 9.16 -4.83
C ALA A 168 13.56 9.35 -6.16
N VAL A 169 14.33 10.44 -6.25
CA VAL A 169 15.07 10.82 -7.48
C VAL A 169 16.56 11.02 -7.21
N GLU A 170 16.95 11.40 -6.00
CA GLU A 170 18.35 11.74 -5.70
C GLU A 170 19.31 10.53 -5.82
N GLU A 171 20.50 10.79 -6.35
CA GLU A 171 21.62 9.84 -6.38
C GLU A 171 22.00 9.39 -4.95
N PRO A 172 22.22 8.07 -4.69
CA PRO A 172 22.35 6.98 -5.65
C PRO A 172 21.08 6.13 -5.79
N ASN A 173 19.96 6.71 -6.27
CA ASN A 173 18.77 5.92 -6.57
C ASN A 173 18.77 5.37 -8.01
N PRO A 174 18.78 4.03 -8.22
CA PRO A 174 18.68 3.48 -9.57
C PRO A 174 17.27 3.66 -10.17
N GLU A 175 17.20 3.89 -11.49
CA GLU A 175 15.98 3.94 -12.31
C GLU A 175 14.96 2.84 -11.94
N ASN A 176 15.45 1.63 -11.65
CA ASN A 176 14.65 0.47 -11.27
C ASN A 176 13.84 0.67 -9.97
N LEU A 177 14.28 1.49 -9.01
CA LEU A 177 13.45 1.80 -7.84
C LEU A 177 12.44 2.90 -8.17
N MET A 178 12.85 3.93 -8.93
CA MET A 178 11.93 4.95 -9.43
C MET A 178 10.76 4.31 -10.18
N ASN A 179 11.04 3.40 -11.13
CA ASN A 179 10.04 2.61 -11.85
C ASN A 179 9.12 1.82 -10.90
N TYR A 180 9.67 1.19 -9.85
CA TYR A 180 8.87 0.43 -8.88
C TYR A 180 7.92 1.35 -8.09
N GLN A 181 8.40 2.50 -7.61
CA GLN A 181 7.58 3.50 -6.93
C GLN A 181 6.53 4.10 -7.87
N VAL A 182 6.89 4.45 -9.12
CA VAL A 182 5.95 4.90 -10.16
C VAL A 182 4.81 3.89 -10.34
N TRP A 183 5.11 2.59 -10.40
CA TRP A 183 4.06 1.54 -10.43
C TRP A 183 3.17 1.57 -9.17
N GLN A 184 3.73 1.71 -7.96
CA GLN A 184 2.95 1.75 -6.72
C GLN A 184 1.90 2.89 -6.69
N TYR A 185 2.25 4.11 -7.12
CA TYR A 185 1.30 5.23 -7.13
C TYR A 185 0.34 5.18 -8.34
N ALA A 186 0.80 4.72 -9.50
CA ALA A 186 0.05 4.81 -10.76
C ALA A 186 -0.89 3.62 -11.05
N ASP A 187 -0.63 2.46 -10.44
CA ASP A 187 -1.44 1.24 -10.59
C ASP A 187 -2.56 1.10 -9.55
N ASN A 188 -2.68 2.05 -8.63
CA ASN A 188 -3.69 2.03 -7.57
C ASN A 188 -5.12 2.26 -8.12
N LEU A 189 -6.11 1.51 -7.66
CA LEU A 189 -7.53 1.62 -8.03
C LEU A 189 -8.29 2.47 -6.99
N LEU A 190 -8.58 3.71 -7.33
CA LEU A 190 -9.13 4.71 -6.41
C LEU A 190 -10.65 4.55 -6.24
N GLN A 191 -11.14 4.85 -5.03
CA GLN A 191 -12.55 4.70 -4.66
C GLN A 191 -13.37 5.92 -5.14
N ALA A 192 -14.55 5.70 -5.73
CA ALA A 192 -15.38 6.78 -6.27
C ALA A 192 -16.20 7.55 -5.21
N ASP A 193 -16.18 7.09 -3.95
CA ASP A 193 -16.91 7.65 -2.81
C ASP A 193 -16.03 7.99 -1.60
N CYS A 194 -14.71 8.10 -1.80
CA CYS A 194 -13.75 8.61 -0.82
C CYS A 194 -12.77 9.57 -1.53
N PRO A 195 -12.55 10.81 -1.04
CA PRO A 195 -11.63 11.76 -1.66
C PRO A 195 -10.22 11.71 -1.04
N MET A 196 -9.98 10.79 -0.10
CA MET A 196 -8.64 10.49 0.38
C MET A 196 -8.00 9.43 -0.52
N TRP A 197 -6.75 9.64 -0.89
CA TRP A 197 -5.92 8.63 -1.51
C TRP A 197 -5.48 7.61 -0.45
N ASP A 198 -5.67 6.32 -0.76
CA ASP A 198 -5.34 5.19 0.09
C ASP A 198 -4.38 4.27 -0.68
N HIS A 199 -3.18 4.02 -0.15
CA HIS A 199 -2.18 3.18 -0.81
C HIS A 199 -2.64 1.71 -0.90
N ASP A 200 -3.49 1.23 0.03
CA ASP A 200 -3.93 -0.17 0.08
C ASP A 200 -5.11 -0.49 -0.87
N GLY A 201 -5.37 0.41 -1.83
CA GLY A 201 -6.28 0.17 -2.96
C GLY A 201 -5.84 -1.01 -3.86
N GLY A 202 -6.80 -1.56 -4.61
CA GLY A 202 -6.52 -2.68 -5.52
C GLY A 202 -5.67 -2.27 -6.73
N SER A 203 -5.14 -3.24 -7.49
CA SER A 203 -4.47 -2.93 -8.77
C SER A 203 -5.48 -2.62 -9.87
N TYR A 204 -5.27 -1.50 -10.57
CA TYR A 204 -5.96 -1.12 -11.79
C TYR A 204 -5.60 -2.04 -12.95
N PHE A 205 -4.34 -2.44 -13.10
CA PHE A 205 -3.91 -3.44 -14.07
C PHE A 205 -4.64 -4.78 -13.89
N ASP A 206 -4.76 -5.27 -12.65
CA ASP A 206 -5.53 -6.49 -12.36
C ASP A 206 -7.04 -6.30 -12.61
N PHE A 207 -7.62 -5.14 -12.26
CA PHE A 207 -9.02 -4.81 -12.60
C PHE A 207 -9.25 -4.85 -14.12
N TYR A 208 -8.34 -4.28 -14.90
CA TYR A 208 -8.42 -4.20 -16.36
C TYR A 208 -8.30 -5.59 -17.00
N SER A 209 -7.38 -6.42 -16.50
CA SER A 209 -7.24 -7.85 -16.86
C SER A 209 -8.50 -8.68 -16.55
N ASP A 210 -9.08 -8.50 -15.35
CA ASP A 210 -10.36 -9.10 -14.98
C ASP A 210 -11.48 -8.63 -15.94
N TYR A 211 -11.59 -7.33 -16.18
CA TYR A 211 -12.66 -6.77 -17.02
C TYR A 211 -12.65 -7.37 -18.44
N LEU A 212 -11.50 -7.41 -19.09
CA LEU A 212 -11.35 -8.03 -20.42
C LEU A 212 -11.62 -9.55 -20.39
N SER A 213 -11.26 -10.23 -19.30
CA SER A 213 -11.57 -11.66 -19.12
C SER A 213 -13.09 -11.94 -19.04
N TYR A 214 -13.88 -10.98 -18.58
CA TYR A 214 -15.35 -11.03 -18.54
C TYR A 214 -16.06 -10.24 -19.66
N ALA A 215 -15.33 -9.58 -20.56
CA ALA A 215 -15.90 -8.79 -21.66
C ALA A 215 -16.73 -9.68 -22.62
N SER A 216 -17.93 -9.22 -22.92
CA SER A 216 -18.87 -9.88 -23.83
C SER A 216 -18.97 -9.08 -25.13
N VAL A 217 -18.15 -9.44 -26.12
CA VAL A 217 -18.17 -8.81 -27.44
C VAL A 217 -19.53 -9.05 -28.13
N ALA A 218 -19.94 -8.11 -28.98
CA ALA A 218 -21.22 -8.12 -29.68
C ALA A 218 -21.27 -9.13 -30.84
N GLY A 219 -21.14 -10.42 -30.53
CA GLY A 219 -21.37 -11.54 -31.45
C GLY A 219 -22.63 -12.33 -31.06
N SER A 220 -23.19 -13.08 -32.01
CA SER A 220 -24.22 -14.08 -31.71
C SER A 220 -23.59 -15.27 -31.00
N SER A 221 -23.65 -15.29 -29.66
CA SER A 221 -23.17 -16.42 -28.86
C SER A 221 -23.80 -17.73 -29.37
N SER A 222 -22.96 -18.72 -29.68
CA SER A 222 -23.39 -19.98 -30.26
C SER A 222 -24.45 -20.65 -29.38
N ASN A 223 -25.59 -20.99 -29.98
CA ASN A 223 -26.66 -21.72 -29.29
C ASN A 223 -26.28 -23.18 -29.00
N ASP A 224 -25.08 -23.66 -29.39
CA ASP A 224 -24.57 -24.98 -29.04
C ASP A 224 -24.14 -25.05 -27.56
N PRO A 225 -24.78 -25.90 -26.73
CA PRO A 225 -24.35 -26.11 -25.35
C PRO A 225 -22.97 -26.75 -25.23
N LYS A 226 -22.45 -27.45 -26.26
CA LYS A 226 -21.11 -28.06 -26.19
C LYS A 226 -20.02 -27.02 -26.26
N ALA A 227 -20.04 -26.10 -27.24
CA ALA A 227 -19.12 -24.96 -27.30
C ALA A 227 -19.11 -24.18 -25.98
N ARG A 228 -20.29 -23.84 -25.45
CA ARG A 228 -20.44 -23.18 -24.13
C ARG A 228 -19.77 -23.97 -22.99
N ASN A 229 -20.04 -25.27 -22.91
CA ASN A 229 -19.55 -26.11 -21.82
C ASN A 229 -18.03 -26.39 -21.95
N ASN A 230 -17.50 -26.48 -23.17
CA ASN A 230 -16.06 -26.58 -23.42
C ASN A 230 -15.34 -25.31 -22.96
N MET A 231 -15.82 -24.14 -23.38
CA MET A 231 -15.28 -22.85 -22.95
C MET A 231 -15.32 -22.68 -21.42
N LEU A 232 -16.43 -23.04 -20.75
CA LEU A 232 -16.52 -22.97 -19.29
C LEU A 232 -15.62 -23.99 -18.57
N HIS A 233 -15.43 -25.17 -19.14
CA HIS A 233 -14.48 -26.16 -18.61
C HIS A 233 -13.03 -25.67 -18.71
N LEU A 234 -12.65 -25.10 -19.86
CA LEU A 234 -11.33 -24.53 -20.10
C LEU A 234 -11.06 -23.27 -19.26
N ALA A 235 -12.07 -22.41 -19.03
CA ALA A 235 -11.98 -21.32 -18.06
C ALA A 235 -11.66 -21.83 -16.64
N GLY A 236 -12.25 -22.97 -16.25
CA GLY A 236 -11.96 -23.65 -14.99
C GLY A 236 -10.52 -24.19 -14.92
N GLN A 237 -10.02 -24.80 -16.02
CA GLN A 237 -8.62 -25.24 -16.10
C GLN A 237 -7.65 -24.05 -16.02
N LEU A 238 -7.90 -22.99 -16.79
CA LEU A 238 -7.07 -21.78 -16.84
C LEU A 238 -6.99 -21.09 -15.47
N LYS A 239 -8.11 -20.98 -14.75
CA LYS A 239 -8.12 -20.43 -13.38
C LYS A 239 -7.31 -21.30 -12.41
N ALA A 240 -7.35 -22.62 -12.54
CA ALA A 240 -6.55 -23.53 -11.71
C ALA A 240 -5.05 -23.42 -12.03
N ALA A 241 -4.67 -23.35 -13.31
CA ALA A 241 -3.31 -23.12 -13.75
C ALA A 241 -2.77 -21.76 -13.27
N GLY A 242 -3.59 -20.71 -13.32
CA GLY A 242 -3.23 -19.38 -12.80
C GLY A 242 -2.91 -19.39 -11.30
N LYS A 243 -3.76 -20.05 -10.47
CA LYS A 243 -3.46 -20.24 -9.04
C LYS A 243 -2.20 -21.10 -8.82
N ALA A 244 -1.90 -22.05 -9.72
CA ALA A 244 -0.65 -22.82 -9.66
C ALA A 244 0.60 -21.98 -9.98
N VAL A 245 0.53 -21.04 -10.94
CA VAL A 245 1.63 -20.11 -11.26
C VAL A 245 1.97 -19.22 -10.06
N GLU A 246 0.98 -18.57 -9.47
CA GLU A 246 1.23 -17.66 -8.34
C GLU A 246 1.71 -18.43 -7.09
N ASN A 247 1.11 -19.59 -6.78
CA ASN A 247 1.60 -20.47 -5.70
C ASN A 247 3.07 -20.89 -5.92
N ALA A 248 3.44 -21.25 -7.16
CA ALA A 248 4.82 -21.63 -7.49
C ALA A 248 5.79 -20.45 -7.44
N LYS A 249 5.31 -19.22 -7.74
CA LYS A 249 6.07 -17.98 -7.62
C LYS A 249 6.33 -17.60 -6.16
N GLU A 250 5.31 -17.69 -5.30
CA GLU A 250 5.45 -17.45 -3.86
C GLU A 250 6.43 -18.44 -3.21
N ASP A 251 6.32 -19.73 -3.56
CA ASP A 251 7.24 -20.78 -3.11
C ASP A 251 8.68 -20.52 -3.59
N ALA A 252 8.86 -20.12 -4.86
CA ALA A 252 10.15 -19.75 -5.42
C ALA A 252 10.77 -18.53 -4.70
N ILE A 253 10.00 -17.46 -4.48
CA ILE A 253 10.44 -16.24 -3.77
C ILE A 253 10.79 -16.55 -2.31
N THR A 254 9.99 -17.40 -1.66
CA THR A 254 10.25 -17.82 -0.27
C THR A 254 11.58 -18.58 -0.17
N LYS A 255 11.84 -19.52 -1.09
CA LYS A 255 13.10 -20.25 -1.17
C LYS A 255 14.29 -19.37 -1.53
N TYR A 256 14.13 -18.40 -2.44
CA TYR A 256 15.16 -17.40 -2.75
C TYR A 256 15.56 -16.61 -1.50
N LYS A 257 14.57 -16.04 -0.79
CA LYS A 257 14.80 -15.29 0.46
C LYS A 257 15.47 -16.14 1.54
N GLN A 258 15.11 -17.42 1.65
CA GLN A 258 15.77 -18.33 2.59
C GLN A 258 17.25 -18.57 2.21
N ILE A 259 17.56 -18.84 0.94
CA ILE A 259 18.94 -19.05 0.48
C ILE A 259 19.80 -17.79 0.71
N ILE A 260 19.25 -16.60 0.49
CA ILE A 260 19.90 -15.32 0.81
C ILE A 260 20.20 -15.23 2.32
N ALA A 261 19.21 -15.47 3.19
CA ALA A 261 19.37 -15.41 4.64
C ALA A 261 20.37 -16.45 5.21
N ASP A 262 20.36 -17.67 4.67
CA ASP A 262 21.32 -18.71 5.00
C ASP A 262 22.74 -18.29 4.57
N SER A 263 22.89 -17.63 3.41
CA SER A 263 24.19 -17.14 2.93
C SER A 263 24.76 -15.99 3.77
N ALA A 264 23.91 -15.06 4.24
CA ALA A 264 24.29 -14.03 5.20
C ALA A 264 24.73 -14.63 6.55
N SER A 265 24.26 -15.85 6.86
CA SER A 265 24.69 -16.65 8.02
C SER A 265 25.95 -17.49 7.75
N GLY A 266 26.61 -17.31 6.60
CA GLY A 266 27.87 -17.97 6.23
C GLY A 266 27.72 -19.26 5.42
N ALA A 267 26.49 -19.63 4.98
CA ALA A 267 26.33 -20.70 4.01
C ALA A 267 26.89 -20.30 2.63
N LYS A 268 27.28 -21.28 1.82
CA LYS A 268 27.65 -21.03 0.42
C LYS A 268 26.40 -20.97 -0.44
N LEU A 269 26.26 -19.91 -1.22
CA LEU A 269 25.25 -19.82 -2.28
C LEU A 269 25.41 -21.00 -3.28
N PRO A 270 24.31 -21.50 -3.87
CA PRO A 270 24.38 -22.49 -4.93
C PRO A 270 25.19 -21.97 -6.15
N PRO A 271 25.85 -22.86 -6.92
CA PRO A 271 26.45 -22.47 -8.19
C PRO A 271 25.38 -21.86 -9.13
N ASN A 272 25.73 -20.77 -9.80
CA ASN A 272 24.85 -20.00 -10.70
C ASN A 272 23.63 -19.34 -10.01
N PHE A 273 23.63 -19.23 -8.67
CA PHE A 273 22.64 -18.43 -7.95
C PHE A 273 23.02 -16.95 -8.03
N GLU A 274 22.52 -16.29 -9.07
CA GLU A 274 22.79 -14.87 -9.35
C GLU A 274 21.68 -13.95 -8.84
N ASN A 275 20.44 -14.20 -9.26
CA ASN A 275 19.35 -13.25 -9.11
C ASN A 275 17.96 -13.90 -9.11
N LEU A 276 16.95 -13.21 -8.56
CA LEU A 276 15.58 -13.69 -8.45
C LEU A 276 14.98 -14.05 -9.82
N THR A 277 15.28 -13.27 -10.85
CA THR A 277 14.83 -13.53 -12.23
C THR A 277 15.44 -14.83 -12.79
N VAL A 278 16.76 -15.01 -12.68
CA VAL A 278 17.50 -16.22 -13.08
C VAL A 278 17.10 -17.43 -12.23
N TRP A 279 16.83 -17.23 -10.93
CA TRP A 279 16.29 -18.24 -10.04
C TRP A 279 14.91 -18.71 -10.50
N LEU A 280 13.98 -17.79 -10.78
CA LEU A 280 12.65 -18.12 -11.33
C LEU A 280 12.76 -18.84 -12.69
N GLN A 281 13.67 -18.40 -13.57
CA GLN A 281 13.97 -19.05 -14.86
C GLN A 281 14.64 -20.43 -14.72
N GLN A 282 15.13 -20.81 -13.54
CA GLN A 282 15.65 -22.14 -13.22
C GLN A 282 14.68 -22.95 -12.33
N TYR A 283 13.66 -22.33 -11.73
CA TYR A 283 12.79 -22.97 -10.75
C TYR A 283 11.71 -23.82 -11.42
N THR A 284 12.00 -25.11 -11.64
CA THR A 284 11.15 -26.04 -12.40
C THR A 284 9.65 -25.97 -12.09
N PRO A 285 9.17 -25.89 -10.83
CA PRO A 285 7.73 -25.76 -10.55
C PRO A 285 7.07 -24.50 -11.13
N TYR A 286 7.80 -23.38 -11.17
CA TYR A 286 7.33 -22.12 -11.77
C TYR A 286 7.32 -22.21 -13.30
N ILE A 287 8.40 -22.74 -13.90
CA ILE A 287 8.49 -22.96 -15.35
C ILE A 287 7.38 -23.91 -15.85
N VAL A 288 7.12 -25.01 -15.14
CA VAL A 288 6.09 -25.98 -15.52
C VAL A 288 4.68 -25.38 -15.40
N SER A 289 4.41 -24.60 -14.35
CA SER A 289 3.10 -23.94 -14.19
C SER A 289 2.89 -22.79 -15.19
N GLN A 290 3.92 -22.01 -15.53
CA GLN A 290 3.86 -21.02 -16.62
C GLN A 290 3.47 -21.68 -17.95
N ASN A 291 4.09 -22.81 -18.30
CA ASN A 291 3.80 -23.53 -19.54
C ASN A 291 2.36 -24.09 -19.56
N ASP A 292 1.90 -24.77 -18.50
CA ASP A 292 0.50 -25.24 -18.43
C ASP A 292 -0.49 -24.08 -18.52
N PHE A 293 -0.23 -22.95 -17.84
CA PHE A 293 -1.06 -21.74 -17.94
C PHE A 293 -1.11 -21.17 -19.35
N LYS A 294 0.02 -21.15 -20.09
CA LYS A 294 0.06 -20.74 -21.49
C LYS A 294 -0.77 -21.69 -22.37
N ASP A 295 -0.56 -23.00 -22.25
CA ASP A 295 -1.31 -24.01 -23.00
C ASP A 295 -2.82 -23.93 -22.71
N LYS A 296 -3.23 -23.64 -21.46
CA LYS A 296 -4.64 -23.39 -21.12
C LYS A 296 -5.16 -22.07 -21.71
N THR A 297 -4.31 -21.06 -21.84
CA THR A 297 -4.70 -19.76 -22.40
C THR A 297 -5.00 -19.88 -23.89
N GLU A 298 -4.15 -20.59 -24.63
CA GLU A 298 -4.34 -20.87 -26.06
C GLU A 298 -5.64 -21.65 -26.29
N LEU A 299 -5.82 -22.80 -25.62
CA LEU A 299 -7.04 -23.61 -25.72
C LEU A 299 -8.31 -22.86 -25.29
N TYR A 300 -8.24 -22.02 -24.25
CA TYR A 300 -9.38 -21.21 -23.81
C TYR A 300 -9.76 -20.14 -24.84
N ASN A 301 -8.77 -19.49 -25.47
CA ASN A 301 -9.04 -18.50 -26.52
C ASN A 301 -9.66 -19.12 -27.77
N GLU A 302 -9.19 -20.29 -28.22
CA GLU A 302 -9.87 -21.07 -29.28
C GLU A 302 -11.34 -21.34 -28.93
N ALA A 303 -11.60 -21.87 -27.73
CA ALA A 303 -12.96 -22.18 -27.28
C ALA A 303 -13.85 -20.93 -27.05
N ARG A 304 -13.27 -19.75 -26.83
CA ARG A 304 -14.03 -18.47 -26.82
C ARG A 304 -14.41 -18.04 -28.23
N VAL A 305 -13.53 -18.21 -29.22
CA VAL A 305 -13.84 -17.89 -30.63
C VAL A 305 -14.94 -18.82 -31.16
N ASP A 306 -14.88 -20.12 -30.85
CA ASP A 306 -15.96 -21.09 -31.17
C ASP A 306 -17.33 -20.69 -30.58
N TYR A 307 -17.35 -20.07 -29.39
CA TYR A 307 -18.59 -19.77 -28.67
C TYR A 307 -19.12 -18.34 -28.89
N TYR A 308 -18.26 -17.32 -29.03
CA TYR A 308 -18.65 -15.92 -29.19
C TYR A 308 -18.41 -15.35 -30.61
N GLY A 309 -17.64 -16.06 -31.45
CA GLY A 309 -17.23 -15.61 -32.78
C GLY A 309 -15.96 -14.73 -32.79
N GLU A 310 -15.55 -14.34 -34.00
CA GLU A 310 -14.31 -13.61 -34.30
C GLU A 310 -14.15 -12.28 -33.53
N GLY A 311 -15.25 -11.68 -33.04
CA GLY A 311 -15.19 -10.46 -32.23
C GLY A 311 -14.34 -10.61 -30.95
N VAL A 312 -14.19 -11.82 -30.41
CA VAL A 312 -13.30 -12.06 -29.26
C VAL A 312 -11.83 -11.78 -29.56
N LEU A 313 -11.39 -11.83 -30.83
CA LEU A 313 -9.98 -11.67 -31.19
C LEU A 313 -9.39 -10.36 -30.65
N GLU A 314 -10.10 -9.24 -30.76
CA GLU A 314 -9.67 -7.94 -30.20
C GLU A 314 -9.44 -8.00 -28.67
N VAL A 315 -10.29 -8.73 -27.94
CA VAL A 315 -10.15 -8.92 -26.49
C VAL A 315 -9.00 -9.88 -26.18
N SER A 316 -8.75 -10.88 -27.02
CA SER A 316 -7.60 -11.80 -26.89
C SER A 316 -6.26 -11.11 -27.19
N ASP A 317 -6.23 -10.18 -28.16
CA ASP A 317 -5.05 -9.36 -28.46
C ASP A 317 -4.71 -8.45 -27.27
N LEU A 318 -5.72 -7.77 -26.69
CA LEU A 318 -5.52 -6.97 -25.48
C LEU A 318 -5.09 -7.81 -24.27
N LEU A 319 -5.64 -9.02 -24.09
CA LEU A 319 -5.19 -9.96 -23.05
C LEU A 319 -3.75 -10.47 -23.31
N THR A 320 -3.32 -10.55 -24.57
CA THR A 320 -1.92 -10.86 -24.93
C THR A 320 -0.99 -9.70 -24.56
N ASN A 321 -1.40 -8.46 -24.80
CA ASN A 321 -0.65 -7.27 -24.38
C ASN A 321 -0.54 -7.19 -22.83
N ILE A 322 -1.60 -7.56 -22.11
CA ILE A 322 -1.57 -7.72 -20.64
C ILE A 322 -0.61 -8.84 -20.23
N ALA A 323 -0.61 -9.99 -20.90
CA ALA A 323 0.33 -11.07 -20.61
C ALA A 323 1.80 -10.60 -20.78
N SER A 324 2.11 -9.84 -21.82
CA SER A 324 3.43 -9.21 -22.02
C SER A 324 3.78 -8.20 -20.92
N ALA A 325 2.80 -7.46 -20.39
CA ALA A 325 3.02 -6.54 -19.27
C ALA A 325 3.14 -7.24 -17.90
N LYS A 326 2.52 -8.42 -17.74
CA LYS A 326 2.61 -9.26 -16.54
C LYS A 326 3.87 -10.14 -16.50
N GLU A 327 4.58 -10.31 -17.63
CA GLU A 327 5.88 -10.99 -17.64
C GLU A 327 6.84 -10.30 -16.65
N TYR A 328 7.37 -11.11 -15.73
CA TYR A 328 8.01 -10.67 -14.49
C TYR A 328 9.53 -10.87 -14.50
N THR A 329 10.04 -11.70 -15.42
CA THR A 329 11.44 -12.16 -15.50
C THR A 329 12.16 -11.71 -16.79
N LYS A 330 11.44 -11.13 -17.74
CA LYS A 330 11.95 -10.73 -19.07
C LYS A 330 11.40 -9.36 -19.45
N SER A 331 12.23 -8.51 -20.07
CA SER A 331 11.73 -7.27 -20.68
C SER A 331 10.88 -7.55 -21.92
N GLU A 332 9.69 -6.95 -21.97
CA GLU A 332 8.83 -6.82 -23.14
C GLU A 332 8.67 -5.33 -23.47
N PRO A 333 9.51 -4.76 -24.37
CA PRO A 333 9.63 -3.32 -24.58
C PRO A 333 8.30 -2.63 -24.89
N GLY A 334 7.93 -1.68 -24.03
CA GLY A 334 6.69 -0.91 -24.14
C GLY A 334 5.52 -1.49 -23.34
N PHE A 335 5.57 -2.77 -22.93
CA PHE A 335 4.54 -3.42 -22.12
C PHE A 335 4.93 -3.47 -20.65
N ASN A 336 6.17 -3.84 -20.32
CA ASN A 336 6.70 -3.82 -18.96
C ASN A 336 7.90 -2.87 -18.81
N MET A 337 8.32 -2.66 -17.56
CA MET A 337 9.48 -1.87 -17.17
C MET A 337 10.26 -2.58 -16.06
N PRO A 338 11.60 -2.38 -15.99
CA PRO A 338 12.44 -3.00 -14.98
C PRO A 338 12.26 -2.34 -13.60
N CYS A 339 12.26 -3.16 -12.56
CA CYS A 339 12.04 -2.79 -11.17
C CYS A 339 13.01 -3.51 -10.22
N THR A 340 13.29 -2.90 -9.06
CA THR A 340 13.97 -3.56 -7.92
C THR A 340 13.10 -3.49 -6.65
N SER A 341 13.20 -4.50 -5.79
CA SER A 341 12.51 -4.58 -4.49
C SER A 341 13.41 -4.20 -3.32
N SER A 342 14.42 -3.37 -3.57
CA SER A 342 15.44 -2.93 -2.61
C SER A 342 14.83 -2.54 -1.26
N SER A 343 15.01 -3.39 -0.26
CA SER A 343 14.45 -3.18 1.08
C SER A 343 15.23 -2.18 1.93
N LYS A 344 16.25 -1.53 1.36
CA LYS A 344 17.04 -0.49 2.04
C LYS A 344 16.17 0.75 2.21
N SER A 345 15.99 1.21 3.45
CA SER A 345 15.34 2.50 3.68
C SER A 345 16.19 3.63 3.10
N LEU A 346 15.57 4.77 2.79
CA LEU A 346 16.31 5.88 2.20
C LEU A 346 17.40 6.41 3.14
N ALA A 347 17.17 6.41 4.46
CA ALA A 347 18.20 6.70 5.45
C ALA A 347 19.41 5.75 5.37
N GLN A 348 19.22 4.47 5.04
CA GLN A 348 20.33 3.53 4.81
C GLN A 348 21.06 3.84 3.50
N ARG A 349 20.34 4.18 2.42
CA ARG A 349 20.92 4.55 1.11
C ARG A 349 21.72 5.84 1.18
N VAL A 350 21.18 6.87 1.85
CA VAL A 350 21.87 8.14 2.14
C VAL A 350 23.10 7.90 3.02
N GLN A 351 23.00 7.04 4.04
CA GLN A 351 24.16 6.67 4.87
C GLN A 351 25.23 5.89 4.10
N GLU A 352 24.85 5.01 3.17
CA GLU A 352 25.78 4.31 2.27
C GLU A 352 26.49 5.31 1.34
N ALA A 353 25.76 6.20 0.68
CA ALA A 353 26.32 7.25 -0.18
C ALA A 353 27.29 8.17 0.58
N GLN A 354 26.87 8.68 1.74
CA GLN A 354 27.70 9.51 2.62
C GLN A 354 28.92 8.77 3.18
N SER A 355 28.91 7.43 3.23
CA SER A 355 30.06 6.65 3.70
C SER A 355 31.24 6.63 2.72
N GLY A 356 31.05 7.10 1.48
CA GLY A 356 32.10 7.11 0.45
C GLY A 356 32.52 5.71 -0.02
N LYS A 357 31.75 4.68 0.32
CA LYS A 357 31.75 3.43 -0.42
C LYS A 357 31.08 3.68 -1.76
N ASP A 358 31.63 3.13 -2.83
CA ASP A 358 30.86 2.99 -4.06
C ASP A 358 29.56 2.25 -3.72
N TYR A 359 28.43 2.76 -4.23
CA TYR A 359 27.19 2.01 -4.21
C TYR A 359 27.44 0.77 -5.08
N GLU A 360 27.64 -0.39 -4.43
CA GLU A 360 27.60 -1.72 -5.06
C GLU A 360 26.15 -1.93 -5.52
N GLY A 361 25.80 -1.20 -6.59
CA GLY A 361 24.44 -0.79 -6.86
C GLY A 361 23.57 -2.00 -7.12
N ASP A 362 22.38 -2.01 -6.48
CA ASP A 362 21.52 -3.18 -6.26
C ASP A 362 21.75 -4.21 -7.35
N THR A 363 22.60 -5.20 -7.04
CA THR A 363 23.15 -6.09 -8.07
C THR A 363 22.00 -6.72 -8.85
N SER A 364 22.26 -7.18 -10.09
CA SER A 364 21.22 -7.78 -10.93
C SER A 364 20.38 -8.85 -10.23
N ALA A 365 20.90 -9.41 -9.11
CA ALA A 365 20.20 -10.01 -7.97
C ALA A 365 18.69 -9.75 -7.87
N ASP A 366 18.25 -8.49 -7.77
CA ASP A 366 16.85 -8.19 -7.42
C ASP A 366 16.04 -7.53 -8.54
N LEU A 367 16.50 -7.66 -9.80
CA LEU A 367 15.77 -7.17 -10.97
C LEU A 367 14.55 -8.06 -11.31
N PHE A 368 13.38 -7.45 -11.42
CA PHE A 368 12.16 -8.05 -11.98
C PHE A 368 11.41 -7.00 -12.83
N TYR A 369 10.26 -7.38 -13.39
CA TYR A 369 9.47 -6.52 -14.27
C TYR A 369 8.05 -6.28 -13.74
N LYS A 370 7.51 -5.09 -14.06
CA LYS A 370 6.14 -4.64 -13.75
C LYS A 370 5.48 -4.03 -14.99
N PRO A 371 4.13 -3.99 -15.07
CA PRO A 371 3.43 -3.27 -16.14
C PRO A 371 3.95 -1.85 -16.29
N LYS A 372 4.20 -1.40 -17.52
CA LYS A 372 4.87 -0.11 -17.73
C LYS A 372 3.96 1.06 -17.37
N TYR A 373 4.49 1.92 -16.52
CA TYR A 373 3.97 3.24 -16.13
C TYR A 373 5.11 4.25 -16.26
N ASN A 374 4.82 5.53 -16.51
CA ASN A 374 5.86 6.54 -16.74
C ASN A 374 5.34 7.97 -16.52
N ILE A 375 6.17 8.81 -15.88
CA ILE A 375 5.91 10.23 -15.58
C ILE A 375 7.03 11.09 -16.20
N ASN A 376 6.75 11.69 -17.36
CA ASN A 376 7.78 12.35 -18.17
C ASN A 376 8.35 13.62 -17.50
N GLY A 377 9.68 13.79 -17.52
CA GLY A 377 10.35 14.98 -16.99
C GLY A 377 10.40 15.08 -15.46
N TYR A 378 10.01 14.02 -14.74
CA TYR A 378 9.99 14.01 -13.27
C TYR A 378 11.39 14.11 -12.67
N GLU A 379 12.34 13.34 -13.20
CA GLU A 379 13.74 13.29 -12.75
C GLU A 379 14.43 14.65 -12.85
N ASP A 380 14.38 15.28 -14.04
CA ASP A 380 14.92 16.63 -14.29
C ASP A 380 14.33 17.69 -13.35
N ALA A 381 13.01 17.63 -13.12
CA ALA A 381 12.30 18.59 -12.27
C ALA A 381 12.71 18.45 -10.80
N VAL A 382 12.65 17.24 -10.24
CA VAL A 382 12.96 17.00 -8.82
C VAL A 382 14.44 17.27 -8.52
N GLY A 383 15.36 16.95 -9.45
CA GLY A 383 16.77 17.32 -9.31
C GLY A 383 16.97 18.83 -9.19
N LEU A 384 16.30 19.62 -10.03
CA LEU A 384 16.30 21.08 -9.95
C LEU A 384 15.68 21.59 -8.63
N TRP A 385 14.60 20.96 -8.15
CA TRP A 385 13.92 21.36 -6.91
C TRP A 385 14.78 21.13 -5.66
N SER A 386 15.47 19.99 -5.59
CA SER A 386 16.44 19.73 -4.53
C SER A 386 17.59 20.74 -4.58
N GLU A 387 18.14 21.01 -5.77
CA GLU A 387 19.14 22.06 -5.97
C GLU A 387 18.63 23.44 -5.49
N ASN A 388 17.38 23.80 -5.76
CA ASN A 388 16.76 25.05 -5.32
C ASN A 388 16.61 25.11 -3.80
N TYR A 389 16.10 24.06 -3.17
CA TYR A 389 15.92 23.97 -1.72
C TYR A 389 17.26 24.03 -0.97
N HIS A 390 18.27 23.32 -1.47
CA HIS A 390 19.62 23.34 -0.91
C HIS A 390 20.28 24.73 -1.01
N LYS A 391 20.00 25.50 -2.05
CA LYS A 391 20.45 26.90 -2.20
C LYS A 391 19.63 27.88 -1.35
N ASN A 392 18.33 27.67 -1.22
CA ASN A 392 17.38 28.52 -0.50
C ASN A 392 16.40 27.70 0.35
N LYS A 393 16.76 27.47 1.62
CA LYS A 393 15.94 26.75 2.62
C LYS A 393 14.73 27.55 3.14
N LYS A 394 14.09 28.33 2.26
CA LYS A 394 12.89 29.12 2.53
C LYS A 394 11.88 28.85 1.42
N PRO A 395 11.03 27.81 1.57
CA PRO A 395 9.96 27.56 0.62
C PRO A 395 9.00 28.76 0.55
N GLU A 396 8.49 29.06 -0.64
CA GLU A 396 7.53 30.13 -0.86
C GLU A 396 6.11 29.69 -0.47
N THR A 397 5.26 30.62 -0.04
CA THR A 397 3.87 30.32 0.31
C THR A 397 3.06 29.97 -0.94
N LEU A 398 2.61 28.71 -1.00
CA LEU A 398 1.75 28.20 -2.07
C LEU A 398 0.32 28.72 -1.91
N PHE A 399 -0.23 28.63 -0.70
CA PHE A 399 -1.48 29.28 -0.30
C PHE A 399 -1.61 29.34 1.22
N ALA A 400 -2.57 30.15 1.68
CA ALA A 400 -3.07 30.13 3.05
C ALA A 400 -4.57 29.82 3.06
N LEU A 401 -5.03 29.15 4.12
CA LEU A 401 -6.42 28.88 4.45
C LEU A 401 -6.72 29.54 5.80
N SER A 402 -7.54 30.59 5.81
CA SER A 402 -8.02 31.18 7.06
C SER A 402 -9.22 30.39 7.56
N LEU A 403 -9.20 29.96 8.83
CA LEU A 403 -10.25 29.11 9.38
C LEU A 403 -11.55 29.87 9.69
N ASP A 404 -11.53 31.20 9.71
CA ASP A 404 -12.76 32.02 9.76
C ASP A 404 -13.56 31.92 8.45
N ASP A 405 -12.90 31.97 7.28
CA ASP A 405 -13.54 31.90 5.96
C ASP A 405 -14.22 30.53 5.71
N LEU A 406 -13.77 29.48 6.40
CA LEU A 406 -14.32 28.13 6.28
C LEU A 406 -15.70 27.97 6.92
N ALA A 407 -16.05 28.84 7.89
CA ALA A 407 -17.37 28.77 8.53
C ALA A 407 -18.50 28.91 7.50
N ASP A 408 -18.36 29.82 6.53
CA ASP A 408 -19.36 30.07 5.49
C ASP A 408 -19.14 29.24 4.22
N THR A 409 -17.92 28.84 3.89
CA THR A 409 -17.56 28.04 2.69
C THR A 409 -18.52 26.87 2.44
N ALA A 410 -19.22 26.87 1.31
CA ALA A 410 -20.12 25.79 0.92
C ALA A 410 -19.32 24.59 0.39
N VAL A 411 -19.56 23.40 0.95
CA VAL A 411 -18.85 22.17 0.59
C VAL A 411 -19.56 21.49 -0.56
N ASP A 412 -18.93 21.45 -1.74
CA ASP A 412 -19.43 20.71 -2.90
C ASP A 412 -18.40 19.70 -3.41
N TRP A 413 -18.31 18.55 -2.72
CA TRP A 413 -17.52 17.41 -3.16
C TRP A 413 -17.85 16.93 -4.59
N GLY A 414 -19.04 17.25 -5.12
CA GLY A 414 -19.41 17.03 -6.52
C GLY A 414 -18.52 17.80 -7.48
N SER A 415 -18.22 19.08 -7.20
CA SER A 415 -17.32 19.92 -8.02
C SER A 415 -15.89 19.37 -8.11
N LEU A 416 -15.46 18.59 -7.12
CA LEU A 416 -14.15 17.93 -7.05
C LEU A 416 -14.14 16.50 -7.61
N GLY A 417 -15.27 16.04 -8.17
CA GLY A 417 -15.42 14.73 -8.83
C GLY A 417 -16.15 13.65 -8.03
N PHE A 418 -16.66 13.97 -6.83
CA PHE A 418 -17.29 13.01 -5.91
C PHE A 418 -18.78 13.31 -5.66
N PRO A 419 -19.67 13.20 -6.68
CA PRO A 419 -21.08 13.58 -6.59
C PRO A 419 -21.94 12.69 -5.66
N ASN A 420 -21.35 11.64 -5.08
CA ASN A 420 -22.01 10.71 -4.16
C ASN A 420 -21.63 10.94 -2.68
N ILE A 421 -20.72 11.90 -2.39
CA ILE A 421 -20.41 12.32 -1.02
C ILE A 421 -21.41 13.40 -0.61
N ASP A 422 -21.99 13.26 0.59
CA ASP A 422 -22.95 14.22 1.13
C ASP A 422 -22.31 15.63 1.23
N SER A 423 -22.86 16.60 0.49
CA SER A 423 -22.49 18.03 0.52
C SER A 423 -22.85 18.75 1.84
N LYS A 424 -23.02 18.01 2.94
CA LYS A 424 -23.40 18.55 4.24
C LYS A 424 -22.15 19.04 4.97
N LYS A 425 -22.31 20.17 5.66
CA LYS A 425 -21.35 20.59 6.69
C LYS A 425 -21.56 19.73 7.94
N ASP A 426 -20.49 19.56 8.70
CA ASP A 426 -20.50 18.93 10.01
C ASP A 426 -21.22 19.85 11.02
N GLU A 427 -22.53 19.65 11.23
CA GLU A 427 -23.35 20.55 12.06
C GLU A 427 -22.83 20.60 13.51
N GLY A 428 -22.34 21.78 13.91
CA GLY A 428 -21.83 22.03 15.26
C GLY A 428 -20.34 21.73 15.46
N VAL A 429 -19.59 21.35 14.41
CA VAL A 429 -18.13 21.26 14.45
C VAL A 429 -17.50 22.49 13.82
N SER A 430 -16.52 23.08 14.51
CA SER A 430 -15.77 24.27 14.09
C SER A 430 -14.34 23.86 13.77
N PRO A 431 -13.83 24.09 12.53
CA PRO A 431 -12.45 23.75 12.16
C PRO A 431 -11.38 24.34 13.10
N LYS A 432 -11.64 25.50 13.71
CA LYS A 432 -10.72 26.13 14.67
C LYS A 432 -10.48 25.31 15.93
N ASP A 433 -11.43 24.44 16.30
CA ASP A 433 -11.40 23.66 17.54
C ASP A 433 -10.94 22.19 17.30
N THR A 434 -10.75 21.78 16.04
CA THR A 434 -10.48 20.38 15.62
C THR A 434 -9.20 20.16 14.84
N VAL A 435 -8.55 21.20 14.30
CA VAL A 435 -7.32 21.08 13.49
C VAL A 435 -6.11 20.59 14.29
N LEU A 436 -5.98 20.97 15.56
CA LEU A 436 -4.83 20.64 16.40
C LEU A 436 -5.28 20.15 17.77
N SER A 437 -4.72 19.02 18.20
CA SER A 437 -5.03 18.38 19.48
C SER A 437 -3.74 17.82 20.07
N VAL A 438 -3.23 18.47 21.13
CA VAL A 438 -2.02 18.02 21.82
C VAL A 438 -2.42 17.32 23.11
N ALA A 439 -2.22 16.00 23.16
CA ALA A 439 -2.38 15.24 24.39
C ALA A 439 -1.15 15.47 25.28
N THR A 440 -1.36 15.86 26.53
CA THR A 440 -0.34 15.95 27.56
C THR A 440 -0.55 14.84 28.59
N ALA A 441 0.40 14.63 29.50
CA ALA A 441 0.26 13.68 30.61
C ALA A 441 -0.97 13.93 31.53
N ASP A 442 -1.55 15.13 31.54
CA ASP A 442 -2.66 15.54 32.41
C ASP A 442 -3.99 15.88 31.69
N ARG A 443 -3.96 16.28 30.40
CA ARG A 443 -5.14 16.77 29.66
C ARG A 443 -4.96 16.68 28.14
N THR A 444 -5.87 17.30 27.40
CA THR A 444 -5.71 17.56 25.96
C THR A 444 -5.87 19.05 25.71
N LEU A 445 -4.89 19.66 25.05
CA LEU A 445 -4.95 21.04 24.57
C LEU A 445 -5.56 21.08 23.16
N THR A 446 -6.46 22.01 22.93
CA THR A 446 -7.06 22.32 21.61
C THR A 446 -6.86 23.82 21.33
N PRO A 447 -5.62 24.23 21.00
CA PRO A 447 -5.29 25.64 20.77
C PRO A 447 -5.93 26.15 19.49
N LYS A 448 -6.40 27.40 19.49
CA LYS A 448 -7.11 27.98 18.35
C LYS A 448 -6.14 28.33 17.23
N VAL A 449 -6.28 27.63 16.12
CA VAL A 449 -5.63 27.97 14.85
C VAL A 449 -6.47 29.06 14.17
N ASP A 450 -5.82 30.11 13.67
CA ASP A 450 -6.47 31.14 12.86
C ASP A 450 -6.20 30.93 11.36
N ASP A 451 -4.94 30.73 10.98
CA ASP A 451 -4.55 30.47 9.58
C ASP A 451 -3.66 29.21 9.47
N ILE A 452 -3.89 28.43 8.42
CA ILE A 452 -2.99 27.36 7.96
C ILE A 452 -2.27 27.85 6.71
N ILE A 453 -0.95 27.85 6.72
CA ILE A 453 -0.10 28.30 5.61
C ILE A 453 0.66 27.09 5.06
N ILE A 454 0.51 26.83 3.77
CA ILE A 454 1.23 25.79 3.04
C ILE A 454 2.30 26.46 2.20
N SER A 455 3.56 26.04 2.37
CA SER A 455 4.70 26.52 1.59
C SER A 455 5.44 25.36 0.95
N VAL A 456 5.96 25.57 -0.27
CA VAL A 456 6.78 24.62 -1.04
C VAL A 456 7.95 25.35 -1.69
N THR A 457 9.02 24.64 -2.02
CA THR A 457 10.14 25.22 -2.79
C THR A 457 9.74 25.35 -4.26
N ASP A 458 9.24 24.25 -4.80
CA ASP A 458 8.75 24.07 -6.16
C ASP A 458 7.65 22.99 -6.11
N LEU A 459 6.70 23.00 -7.06
CA LEU A 459 5.75 21.91 -7.27
C LEU A 459 5.29 21.79 -8.72
N GLN A 460 4.85 20.60 -9.13
CA GLN A 460 4.31 20.34 -10.47
C GLN A 460 3.42 19.08 -10.46
N ALA A 461 2.41 19.08 -11.34
CA ALA A 461 1.63 17.90 -11.71
C ALA A 461 2.29 17.16 -12.89
N PHE A 462 2.40 15.84 -12.79
CA PHE A 462 2.97 14.98 -13.83
C PHE A 462 1.96 13.97 -14.32
N ASP A 463 1.69 13.95 -15.63
CA ASP A 463 0.78 13.01 -16.27
C ASP A 463 1.33 11.58 -16.22
N ILE A 464 0.48 10.64 -15.82
CA ILE A 464 0.76 9.21 -15.84
C ILE A 464 0.48 8.67 -17.23
N SER A 465 1.56 8.39 -17.97
CA SER A 465 1.50 7.57 -19.18
C SER A 465 1.58 6.09 -18.84
N ARG A 466 0.76 5.28 -19.53
CA ARG A 466 0.74 3.81 -19.45
C ARG A 466 1.43 3.20 -20.68
N GLY A 467 1.92 1.98 -20.53
CA GLY A 467 2.49 1.20 -21.64
C GLY A 467 1.45 0.73 -22.64
N ASN A 468 1.92 0.06 -23.70
CA ASN A 468 1.13 -0.49 -24.80
C ASN A 468 0.16 -1.62 -24.39
N TRP A 469 0.03 -1.89 -23.09
CA TRP A 469 -0.87 -2.88 -22.52
C TRP A 469 -2.29 -2.37 -22.34
N GLU A 470 -2.49 -1.06 -22.22
CA GLU A 470 -3.82 -0.45 -22.01
C GLU A 470 -4.49 -0.03 -23.32
N ASN A 471 -5.78 -0.34 -23.47
CA ASN A 471 -6.70 0.46 -24.28
C ASN A 471 -7.51 1.34 -23.29
N PRO A 472 -7.32 2.67 -23.25
CA PRO A 472 -7.95 3.52 -22.24
C PRO A 472 -9.47 3.63 -22.37
N ASP A 473 -10.02 3.31 -23.55
CA ASP A 473 -11.45 3.36 -23.89
C ASP A 473 -12.16 2.01 -23.73
N PHE A 474 -11.57 1.04 -23.03
CA PHE A 474 -12.05 -0.35 -22.99
C PHE A 474 -13.52 -0.52 -22.54
N LYS A 475 -14.04 0.30 -21.62
CA LYS A 475 -15.47 0.27 -21.26
C LYS A 475 -16.40 0.78 -22.38
N SER A 476 -15.88 1.63 -23.27
CA SER A 476 -16.58 2.12 -24.47
C SER A 476 -16.52 1.10 -25.61
N CYS A 477 -15.39 0.39 -25.76
CA CYS A 477 -15.20 -0.71 -26.73
C CYS A 477 -16.03 -1.96 -26.35
N PHE A 478 -16.02 -2.33 -25.07
CA PHE A 478 -16.65 -3.55 -24.56
C PHE A 478 -17.70 -3.29 -23.47
N PRO A 479 -18.76 -2.47 -23.73
CA PRO A 479 -19.70 -1.96 -22.73
C PRO A 479 -20.65 -3.01 -22.13
N LYS A 480 -20.40 -4.30 -22.36
CA LYS A 480 -21.19 -5.43 -21.86
C LYS A 480 -20.25 -6.47 -21.29
N LEU A 481 -20.45 -6.80 -20.02
CA LEU A 481 -19.83 -7.95 -19.38
C LEU A 481 -20.72 -9.20 -19.51
N ARG A 482 -20.13 -10.37 -19.33
CA ARG A 482 -20.85 -11.64 -19.22
C ARG A 482 -21.76 -11.66 -17.99
N ALA A 483 -22.82 -12.47 -18.05
CA ALA A 483 -23.78 -12.63 -16.95
C ALA A 483 -23.20 -13.29 -15.67
N ASP A 484 -21.99 -13.86 -15.74
CA ASP A 484 -21.24 -14.43 -14.62
C ASP A 484 -20.09 -13.51 -14.13
N ALA A 485 -20.02 -12.27 -14.61
CA ALA A 485 -19.01 -11.29 -14.17
C ALA A 485 -19.22 -10.84 -12.71
N PRO A 486 -18.13 -10.73 -11.90
CA PRO A 486 -18.20 -10.12 -10.58
C PRO A 486 -18.74 -8.68 -10.63
N LEU A 487 -19.69 -8.35 -9.75
CA LEU A 487 -20.38 -7.05 -9.74
C LEU A 487 -19.43 -5.85 -9.72
N ARG A 488 -18.26 -5.97 -9.05
CA ARG A 488 -17.23 -4.92 -9.00
C ARG A 488 -16.76 -4.44 -10.39
N LEU A 489 -16.80 -5.30 -11.41
CA LEU A 489 -16.36 -4.95 -12.77
C LEU A 489 -17.37 -4.05 -13.50
N SER A 490 -18.64 -4.09 -13.07
CA SER A 490 -19.70 -3.21 -13.57
C SER A 490 -19.73 -1.85 -12.86
N SER A 491 -19.02 -1.70 -11.74
CA SER A 491 -18.94 -0.43 -11.01
C SER A 491 -18.21 0.64 -11.82
N GLN A 492 -18.54 1.90 -11.55
CA GLN A 492 -17.65 3.03 -11.81
C GLN A 492 -16.34 2.78 -11.05
N ILE A 493 -15.21 3.04 -11.71
CA ILE A 493 -13.88 2.99 -11.08
C ILE A 493 -13.12 4.28 -11.36
N VAL A 494 -12.06 4.53 -10.61
CA VAL A 494 -11.19 5.67 -10.85
C VAL A 494 -9.72 5.22 -10.90
N ARG A 495 -8.98 5.61 -11.95
CA ARG A 495 -7.54 5.29 -12.10
C ARG A 495 -6.70 6.57 -11.99
N PRO A 496 -5.50 6.56 -11.40
CA PRO A 496 -4.56 7.69 -11.45
C PRO A 496 -4.26 8.10 -12.90
N CYS A 497 -4.34 9.39 -13.19
CA CYS A 497 -4.00 10.00 -14.48
C CYS A 497 -2.94 11.11 -14.34
N ALA A 498 -2.79 11.74 -13.17
CA ALA A 498 -1.63 12.58 -12.85
C ALA A 498 -1.31 12.57 -11.34
N LEU A 499 -0.06 12.90 -10.98
CA LEU A 499 0.44 13.01 -9.61
C LEU A 499 0.96 14.42 -9.33
N LEU A 500 0.55 15.05 -8.23
CA LEU A 500 1.01 16.39 -7.82
C LEU A 500 2.08 16.25 -6.75
N PHE A 501 3.32 16.60 -7.11
CA PHE A 501 4.47 16.55 -6.19
C PHE A 501 4.98 17.94 -5.86
N GLY A 502 5.48 18.14 -4.64
CA GLY A 502 6.17 19.37 -4.22
C GLY A 502 7.36 19.12 -3.29
N TYR A 503 8.45 19.86 -3.49
CA TYR A 503 9.68 19.71 -2.71
C TYR A 503 9.77 20.70 -1.55
N GLY A 504 10.38 20.29 -0.43
CA GLY A 504 10.58 21.16 0.73
C GLY A 504 9.27 21.68 1.33
N LEU A 505 8.26 20.80 1.44
CA LEU A 505 6.95 21.12 2.01
C LEU A 505 7.10 21.59 3.46
N LYS A 506 6.54 22.77 3.76
CA LYS A 506 6.40 23.31 5.11
C LYS A 506 4.93 23.64 5.37
N ILE A 507 4.42 23.16 6.50
CA ILE A 507 3.08 23.51 6.98
C ILE A 507 3.24 24.38 8.21
N GLN A 508 2.66 25.58 8.20
CA GLN A 508 2.67 26.49 9.35
C GLN A 508 1.26 26.72 9.86
N LEU A 509 1.08 26.61 11.17
CA LEU A 509 -0.16 26.93 11.87
C LEU A 509 0.07 28.23 12.64
N LYS A 510 -0.67 29.26 12.26
CA LYS A 510 -0.73 30.51 13.00
C LYS A 510 -1.79 30.35 14.09
N ILE A 511 -1.34 30.38 15.34
CA ILE A 511 -2.15 30.09 16.53
C ILE A 511 -2.37 31.38 17.30
N ASN A 512 -3.49 31.48 18.00
CA ASN A 512 -3.79 32.63 18.83
C ASN A 512 -2.70 32.83 19.90
N SER A 513 -2.27 34.08 20.09
CA SER A 513 -1.20 34.44 21.04
C SER A 513 -1.53 34.12 22.51
N GLU A 514 -2.80 33.90 22.85
CA GLU A 514 -3.20 33.50 24.22
C GLU A 514 -2.93 32.01 24.49
N ASP A 515 -2.98 31.15 23.46
CA ASP A 515 -2.79 29.69 23.60
C ASP A 515 -1.31 29.26 23.44
N ILE A 516 -0.50 30.09 22.76
CA ILE A 516 0.80 29.64 22.23
C ILE A 516 1.90 29.45 23.29
N ASP A 517 1.89 30.21 24.39
CA ASP A 517 2.88 30.05 25.46
C ASP A 517 2.69 28.72 26.21
N GLU A 518 1.43 28.31 26.46
CA GLU A 518 1.10 27.01 27.07
C GLU A 518 1.45 25.87 26.11
N LEU A 519 1.11 26.00 24.83
CA LEU A 519 1.42 25.02 23.79
C LEU A 519 2.93 24.83 23.58
N THR A 520 3.69 25.93 23.56
CA THR A 520 5.16 25.92 23.47
C THR A 520 5.76 25.22 24.67
N TYR A 521 5.33 25.58 25.89
CA TYR A 521 5.79 24.94 27.11
C TYR A 521 5.52 23.42 27.11
N SER A 522 4.33 22.98 26.68
CA SER A 522 4.01 21.56 26.58
C SER A 522 4.90 20.81 25.58
N LEU A 523 5.18 21.38 24.40
CA LEU A 523 6.03 20.75 23.38
C LEU A 523 7.52 20.71 23.77
N GLU A 524 8.02 21.74 24.46
CA GLU A 524 9.43 21.81 24.87
C GLU A 524 9.77 20.91 26.08
N ASN A 525 8.79 20.61 26.94
CA ASN A 525 9.00 19.88 28.20
C ASN A 525 8.49 18.43 28.17
N SER A 526 7.92 17.96 27.06
CA SER A 526 7.42 16.59 26.92
C SER A 526 8.51 15.60 26.52
N GLU A 527 9.09 14.88 27.49
CA GLU A 527 9.97 13.72 27.19
C GLU A 527 9.23 12.52 26.56
N THR A 528 7.89 12.50 26.62
CA THR A 528 7.05 11.35 26.21
C THR A 528 5.80 11.67 25.40
N ASP A 529 5.36 12.93 25.34
CA ASP A 529 3.99 13.24 24.95
C ASP A 529 3.90 13.49 23.43
N LYS A 530 2.91 12.86 22.79
CA LYS A 530 2.70 12.97 21.35
C LYS A 530 1.69 14.06 21.04
N ALA A 531 2.19 15.20 20.55
CA ALA A 531 1.35 16.16 19.86
C ALA A 531 0.80 15.52 18.58
N THR A 532 -0.53 15.42 18.47
CA THR A 532 -1.20 14.82 17.30
C THR A 532 -1.78 15.91 16.41
N LEU A 533 -1.10 16.21 15.30
CA LEU A 533 -1.60 17.16 14.32
C LEU A 533 -2.75 16.54 13.50
N LYS A 534 -3.99 16.67 13.96
CA LYS A 534 -5.16 16.10 13.26
C LYS A 534 -5.46 16.73 11.89
N LEU A 535 -4.76 17.80 11.51
CA LEU A 535 -4.80 18.35 10.15
C LEU A 535 -4.59 17.26 9.10
N LEU A 536 -5.64 17.02 8.29
CA LEU A 536 -5.61 16.10 7.16
C LEU A 536 -5.20 14.64 7.54
N GLY A 537 -5.35 14.26 8.82
CA GLY A 537 -5.24 12.87 9.29
C GLY A 537 -3.84 12.34 9.64
N VAL A 538 -2.84 13.20 9.92
CA VAL A 538 -1.44 12.75 10.12
C VAL A 538 -0.98 12.89 11.57
N ASP A 539 -0.75 11.78 12.27
CA ASP A 539 -0.10 11.75 13.60
C ASP A 539 1.41 12.10 13.52
N ASN A 540 1.73 13.31 13.08
CA ASN A 540 3.09 13.79 12.90
C ASN A 540 3.70 14.23 14.24
N ASN A 541 4.81 13.59 14.63
CA ASN A 541 5.54 13.88 15.86
C ASN A 541 6.54 15.06 15.68
N SER A 542 6.72 15.56 14.45
CA SER A 542 7.70 16.60 14.08
C SER A 542 7.08 18.01 14.03
N LEU A 543 6.38 18.40 15.10
CA LEU A 543 5.92 19.77 15.33
C LEU A 543 6.95 20.57 16.12
N ARG A 544 7.28 21.79 15.68
CA ARG A 544 8.09 22.76 16.44
C ARG A 544 7.52 24.16 16.42
N THR A 545 7.95 24.99 17.34
CA THR A 545 7.59 26.41 17.45
C THR A 545 8.59 27.29 16.70
N GLU A 546 8.10 28.15 15.80
CA GLU A 546 8.91 29.16 15.11
C GLU A 546 8.21 30.53 15.21
N GLY A 547 8.73 31.40 16.08
CA GLY A 547 8.41 32.83 16.09
C GLY A 547 6.94 33.21 16.30
N GLY A 548 6.17 32.41 17.05
CA GLY A 548 4.73 32.61 17.21
C GLY A 548 3.86 31.82 16.22
N THR A 549 4.43 30.84 15.52
CA THR A 549 3.71 29.83 14.73
C THR A 549 4.13 28.43 15.15
N LEU A 550 3.25 27.44 15.00
CA LEU A 550 3.71 26.05 14.89
C LEU A 550 4.10 25.73 13.46
N VAL A 551 5.08 24.85 13.34
CA VAL A 551 5.67 24.42 12.08
C VAL A 551 5.74 22.90 12.09
N GLY A 552 5.05 22.29 11.13
CA GLY A 552 5.31 20.93 10.68
C GLY A 552 6.34 20.97 9.55
N THR A 553 7.48 20.33 9.80
CA THR A 553 8.51 20.00 8.80
C THR A 553 8.95 18.58 9.08
N ASP A 554 8.94 17.73 8.06
CA ASP A 554 9.68 16.47 8.12
C ASP A 554 11.18 16.82 8.00
N GLU A 555 11.92 16.67 9.09
CA GLU A 555 13.36 16.89 9.17
C GLU A 555 14.04 15.63 9.74
N PRO A 556 15.20 15.20 9.22
CA PRO A 556 16.04 15.86 8.21
C PRO A 556 15.40 15.88 6.81
N ASP A 557 15.95 16.69 5.89
CA ASP A 557 15.61 16.52 4.47
C ASP A 557 15.96 15.09 4.05
N VAL A 558 14.97 14.44 3.45
CA VAL A 558 14.97 13.02 3.10
C VAL A 558 15.33 12.77 1.65
N GLY A 559 15.41 13.80 0.80
CA GLY A 559 15.80 13.63 -0.62
C GLY A 559 14.66 13.19 -1.54
N TYR A 560 13.42 13.50 -1.20
CA TYR A 560 12.26 13.29 -2.08
C TYR A 560 11.21 14.42 -1.95
N PRO A 561 10.45 14.71 -3.02
CA PRO A 561 9.27 15.54 -2.94
C PRO A 561 8.12 14.76 -2.30
N TYR A 562 7.18 15.46 -1.69
CA TYR A 562 5.97 14.87 -1.11
C TYR A 562 4.87 14.78 -2.16
N LEU A 563 4.10 13.71 -2.15
CA LEU A 563 2.87 13.60 -2.94
C LEU A 563 1.77 14.38 -2.21
N LEU A 564 1.17 15.36 -2.90
CA LEU A 564 0.17 16.28 -2.34
C LEU A 564 -1.26 15.98 -2.81
N ALA A 565 -1.41 15.47 -4.04
CA ALA A 565 -2.68 15.01 -4.59
C ALA A 565 -2.47 14.01 -5.74
N VAL A 566 -3.52 13.23 -6.02
CA VAL A 566 -3.62 12.35 -7.19
C VAL A 566 -4.86 12.74 -8.00
N LEU A 567 -4.71 13.01 -9.28
CA LEU A 567 -5.84 13.25 -10.18
C LEU A 567 -6.26 11.92 -10.79
N GLY A 568 -7.52 11.55 -10.65
CA GLY A 568 -8.08 10.31 -11.17
C GLY A 568 -8.97 10.49 -12.40
N ASP A 569 -8.86 9.62 -13.40
CA ASP A 569 -9.84 9.43 -14.48
C ASP A 569 -10.96 8.50 -14.01
N VAL A 570 -12.22 8.94 -14.14
CA VAL A 570 -13.42 8.22 -13.70
C VAL A 570 -14.04 7.45 -14.87
N ILE A 571 -13.98 6.11 -14.85
CA ILE A 571 -14.30 5.19 -15.97
C ILE A 571 -15.58 4.40 -15.74
#